data_AF-A0A258ZSW6-F1
#
_entry.id   AF-A0A258ZSW6-F1
#
_cell.length_a   1.000
_cell.length_b   1.000
_cell.length_c   1.000
_cell.angle_alpha   90.00
_cell.angle_beta   90.00
_cell.angle_gamma   90.00
#
_symmetry.space_group_name_H-M   'P 1'
#
loop_
_entity.id
_entity.type
_entity.pdbx_description
1 polymer ?
#
loop_
_entity_poly.entity_id
_entity_poly.type
_entity_poly.pdbx_seq_one_letter_code
_entity_poly.pdbx_strand_id
1 'polypeptide(L)'
;PSDVAKLSLSANQLALNASVIANTVANGTGLEVDISSSNIRVVNSQDDSNDGSLQLTVASLNALNAESVLLGGTRSLVDGVSNVTTVAENVTIENDSSQILRTTEFIATANQQVVVQENASIDTGVTSVKPGDKILKASGEGALLALSSKNNITYSRAGGSSTATQGELIVESGSTLQAGNSAVLDATKNVNLDGAVTLSDGSTVTLGANRILIGDVPQNIAGLNVNAASLAALGQLKSLALNSYSNIDTFGAVNFGNSGLDLTLNGAGIVGHLSASEVGAPSDATASTFTANTLTLKNNQDAVLINVADNSGRALNINANTVRFEGEVAPVTTNGVLLATDQTTVQGYTQLNINADEVRTANIGQTNLNVAQANINAGRITSETGGKFTIKASDALNTTQNTTAALTPNTQFGGQLFIEANNMNVASKIEARSGQVHLKSNTDLVLADGANVSANSHSLDFYTTTKHLDAGKVTLNSTTGNVNVNTNATVT
;
A
#
# COMPACT_ATOMS: atom_id res chain seq x y z
N PRO A 1 31.18 -14.90 9.78
CA PRO A 1 31.10 -14.07 8.56
C PRO A 1 30.03 -12.99 8.75
N SER A 2 30.12 -11.86 8.05
CA SER A 2 29.06 -10.84 8.06
C SER A 2 27.82 -11.28 7.30
N ASP A 3 27.97 -12.19 6.34
CA ASP A 3 26.90 -12.75 5.54
C ASP A 3 27.10 -14.27 5.42
N VAL A 4 26.07 -15.05 5.74
CA VAL A 4 26.06 -16.49 5.55
C VAL A 4 25.51 -16.80 4.17
N ALA A 5 26.12 -17.78 3.51
CA ALA A 5 25.74 -18.20 2.17
C ALA A 5 24.25 -18.58 2.09
N LYS A 6 23.67 -18.39 0.91
CA LYS A 6 22.33 -18.83 0.56
C LYS A 6 22.33 -20.32 0.16
N LEU A 7 21.34 -21.08 0.63
CA LEU A 7 21.06 -22.44 0.16
C LEU A 7 19.79 -22.45 -0.68
N SER A 8 19.86 -22.90 -1.93
CA SER A 8 18.69 -23.06 -2.80
C SER A 8 18.55 -24.52 -3.23
N LEU A 9 17.38 -25.09 -2.99
CA LEU A 9 17.04 -26.48 -3.24
C LEU A 9 15.84 -26.56 -4.18
N SER A 10 15.94 -27.40 -5.20
CA SER A 10 14.84 -27.74 -6.10
C SER A 10 14.72 -29.25 -6.16
N ALA A 11 13.60 -29.80 -5.68
CA ALA A 11 13.46 -31.23 -5.51
C ALA A 11 11.99 -31.66 -5.45
N ASN A 12 11.68 -32.85 -6.00
CA ASN A 12 10.39 -33.51 -5.82
C ASN A 12 10.34 -34.36 -4.53
N GLN A 13 11.50 -34.77 -4.03
CA GLN A 13 11.69 -35.44 -2.75
C GLN A 13 12.97 -34.91 -2.11
N LEU A 14 12.94 -34.62 -0.81
CA LEU A 14 14.09 -34.07 -0.10
C LEU A 14 14.17 -34.69 1.28
N ALA A 15 15.33 -35.26 1.61
CA ALA A 15 15.68 -35.66 2.96
C ALA A 15 16.69 -34.65 3.53
N LEU A 16 16.24 -33.82 4.48
CA LEU A 16 17.08 -32.84 5.18
C LEU A 16 17.71 -33.46 6.44
N ASN A 17 18.56 -34.48 6.25
CA ASN A 17 19.23 -35.18 7.35
C ASN A 17 20.56 -34.52 7.77
N ALA A 18 20.91 -33.38 7.17
CA ALA A 18 22.17 -32.69 7.41
C ALA A 18 21.98 -31.50 8.36
N SER A 19 22.95 -31.27 9.24
CA SER A 19 23.05 -30.03 10.01
C SER A 19 23.76 -28.97 9.17
N VAL A 20 23.12 -27.81 8.98
CA VAL A 20 23.76 -26.66 8.33
C VAL A 20 24.38 -25.77 9.41
N ILE A 21 25.71 -25.61 9.38
CA ILE A 21 26.42 -24.75 10.32
C ILE A 21 26.48 -23.32 9.74
N ALA A 22 25.53 -22.49 10.16
CA ALA A 22 25.31 -21.13 9.66
C ALA A 22 25.68 -20.05 10.69
N ASN A 23 26.96 -19.99 11.10
CA ASN A 23 27.40 -19.02 12.11
C ASN A 23 27.61 -17.62 11.52
N THR A 24 26.93 -16.60 12.06
CA THR A 24 27.13 -15.18 11.76
C THR A 24 27.88 -14.46 12.88
N VAL A 25 28.49 -13.32 12.56
CA VAL A 25 28.84 -12.33 13.61
C VAL A 25 27.58 -11.59 14.06
N ALA A 26 27.63 -10.91 15.21
CA ALA A 26 26.52 -10.08 15.68
C ALA A 26 26.12 -9.06 14.59
N ASN A 27 24.83 -8.99 14.28
CA ASN A 27 24.23 -8.19 13.20
C ASN A 27 24.60 -8.62 11.76
N GLY A 28 25.18 -9.80 11.56
CA GLY A 28 25.33 -10.39 10.23
C GLY A 28 24.01 -10.98 9.68
N THR A 29 23.97 -11.22 8.38
CA THR A 29 22.86 -11.95 7.73
C THR A 29 23.07 -13.44 7.90
N GLY A 30 22.09 -14.13 8.48
CA GLY A 30 22.06 -15.56 8.68
C GLY A 30 21.71 -16.32 7.41
N LEU A 31 21.63 -17.64 7.55
CA LEU A 31 21.32 -18.54 6.43
C LEU A 31 19.93 -18.23 5.86
N GLU A 32 19.90 -17.91 4.58
CA GLU A 32 18.68 -17.90 3.77
C GLU A 32 18.54 -19.24 3.05
N VAL A 33 17.40 -19.91 3.23
CA VAL A 33 17.07 -21.17 2.55
C VAL A 33 15.88 -20.96 1.63
N ASP A 34 16.02 -21.36 0.38
CA ASP A 34 14.94 -21.41 -0.60
C ASP A 34 14.67 -22.86 -0.99
N ILE A 35 13.43 -23.32 -0.86
CA ILE A 35 13.01 -24.67 -1.25
C ILE A 35 11.90 -24.56 -2.29
N SER A 36 12.11 -25.15 -3.45
CA SER A 36 11.17 -25.16 -4.58
C SER A 36 10.80 -26.58 -4.99
N SER A 37 9.49 -26.78 -5.20
CA SER A 37 8.84 -27.97 -5.76
C SER A 37 7.50 -27.52 -6.34
N SER A 38 6.87 -28.32 -7.18
CA SER A 38 5.51 -28.04 -7.68
C SER A 38 4.49 -28.02 -6.54
N ASN A 39 4.57 -28.96 -5.60
CA ASN A 39 3.68 -29.04 -4.44
C ASN A 39 4.52 -29.23 -3.18
N ILE A 40 4.26 -28.45 -2.13
CA ILE A 40 4.97 -28.54 -0.84
C ILE A 40 3.97 -28.69 0.28
N ARG A 41 4.20 -29.66 1.16
CA ARG A 41 3.47 -29.84 2.43
C ARG A 41 4.44 -29.72 3.59
N VAL A 42 4.13 -28.87 4.56
CA VAL A 42 4.87 -28.80 5.84
C VAL A 42 4.11 -29.60 6.88
N VAL A 43 4.68 -30.71 7.33
CA VAL A 43 3.99 -31.72 8.14
C VAL A 43 4.72 -31.97 9.47
N ASN A 44 4.04 -32.59 10.43
CA ASN A 44 4.69 -33.03 11.68
C ASN A 44 5.59 -34.26 11.45
N SER A 45 5.12 -35.19 10.64
CA SER A 45 5.82 -36.41 10.22
C SER A 45 5.50 -36.71 8.77
N GLN A 46 6.47 -37.25 8.02
CA GLN A 46 6.20 -37.73 6.67
C GLN A 46 5.20 -38.90 6.71
N ASP A 47 4.24 -38.87 5.79
CA ASP A 47 3.29 -39.94 5.54
C ASP A 47 3.64 -40.68 4.23
N ASP A 48 2.98 -41.82 3.98
CA ASP A 48 3.16 -42.60 2.75
C ASP A 48 2.33 -42.06 1.57
N SER A 49 1.78 -40.84 1.66
CA SER A 49 1.03 -40.25 0.54
C SER A 49 1.96 -40.02 -0.65
N ASN A 50 1.50 -40.48 -1.82
CA ASN A 50 2.20 -40.32 -3.09
C ASN A 50 1.40 -39.37 -3.99
N ASP A 51 0.99 -38.22 -3.43
CA ASP A 51 0.27 -37.16 -4.13
C ASP A 51 1.19 -36.26 -4.98
N GLY A 52 2.49 -36.59 -5.03
CA GLY A 52 3.51 -35.82 -5.74
C GLY A 52 3.97 -34.57 -4.99
N SER A 53 3.58 -34.40 -3.72
CA SER A 53 4.05 -33.32 -2.87
C SER A 53 5.42 -33.60 -2.26
N LEU A 54 6.20 -32.53 -2.12
CA LEU A 54 7.39 -32.52 -1.29
C LEU A 54 6.97 -32.32 0.16
N GLN A 55 7.08 -33.38 0.97
CA GLN A 55 6.80 -33.32 2.40
C GLN A 55 8.05 -32.89 3.20
N LEU A 56 7.96 -31.72 3.84
CA LEU A 56 8.99 -31.15 4.70
C LEU A 56 8.52 -31.24 6.16
N THR A 57 9.26 -31.94 7.01
CA THR A 57 8.88 -31.98 8.43
C THR A 57 9.25 -30.69 9.14
N VAL A 58 8.42 -30.23 10.08
CA VAL A 58 8.75 -29.08 10.94
C VAL A 58 10.08 -29.27 11.65
N ALA A 59 10.34 -30.48 12.17
CA ALA A 59 11.60 -30.80 12.81
C ALA A 59 12.81 -30.55 11.88
N SER A 60 12.70 -30.93 10.61
CA SER A 60 13.77 -30.70 9.61
C SER A 60 13.96 -29.23 9.29
N LEU A 61 12.87 -28.48 9.11
CA LEU A 61 12.93 -27.04 8.83
C LEU A 61 13.54 -26.26 10.00
N ASN A 62 13.11 -26.57 11.24
CA ASN A 62 13.68 -25.97 12.44
C ASN A 62 15.16 -26.33 12.61
N ALA A 63 15.56 -27.56 12.25
CA ALA A 63 16.95 -28.01 12.34
C ALA A 63 17.90 -27.33 11.36
N LEU A 64 17.39 -26.68 10.30
CA LEU A 64 18.20 -25.86 9.40
C LEU A 64 18.86 -24.68 10.13
N ASN A 65 18.23 -24.22 11.23
CA ASN A 65 18.62 -22.98 11.92
C ASN A 65 18.79 -21.81 10.92
N ALA A 66 17.91 -21.80 9.91
CA ALA A 66 17.85 -20.75 8.91
C ALA A 66 17.28 -19.50 9.57
N GLU A 67 17.85 -18.34 9.23
CA GLU A 67 17.27 -17.08 9.66
C GLU A 67 16.05 -16.72 8.80
N SER A 68 16.04 -17.14 7.54
CA SER A 68 14.91 -16.95 6.65
C SER A 68 14.68 -18.16 5.75
N VAL A 69 13.47 -18.73 5.82
CA VAL A 69 13.02 -19.84 4.99
C VAL A 69 12.01 -19.35 3.99
N LEU A 70 12.27 -19.57 2.69
CA LEU A 70 11.29 -19.43 1.63
C LEU A 70 10.88 -20.80 1.10
N LEU A 71 9.58 -21.05 1.04
CA LEU A 71 8.96 -22.21 0.42
C LEU A 71 8.21 -21.83 -0.86
N GLY A 72 8.35 -22.66 -1.88
CA GLY A 72 7.59 -22.60 -3.13
C GLY A 72 8.21 -21.71 -4.21
N GLY A 73 9.47 -21.31 -4.07
CA GLY A 73 10.14 -20.45 -5.04
C GLY A 73 11.62 -20.25 -4.76
N THR A 74 12.17 -19.19 -5.36
CA THR A 74 13.54 -18.73 -5.12
C THR A 74 13.60 -17.21 -4.98
N ARG A 75 14.62 -16.70 -4.29
CA ARG A 75 14.91 -15.28 -4.11
C ARG A 75 16.15 -14.82 -4.87
N SER A 76 16.12 -13.62 -5.44
CA SER A 76 17.33 -12.96 -5.95
C SER A 76 17.38 -11.52 -5.49
N LEU A 77 18.51 -11.10 -4.93
CA LEU A 77 18.74 -9.71 -4.53
C LEU A 77 19.25 -8.91 -5.73
N VAL A 78 18.50 -7.90 -6.14
CA VAL A 78 18.88 -6.97 -7.22
C VAL A 78 18.66 -5.56 -6.70
N ASP A 79 19.72 -4.74 -6.66
CA ASP A 79 19.68 -3.34 -6.18
C ASP A 79 19.00 -3.17 -4.81
N GLY A 80 19.26 -4.09 -3.88
CA GLY A 80 18.67 -4.06 -2.53
C GLY A 80 17.22 -4.58 -2.44
N VAL A 81 16.64 -5.05 -3.56
CA VAL A 81 15.30 -5.62 -3.63
C VAL A 81 15.36 -7.15 -3.71
N SER A 82 14.67 -7.83 -2.81
CA SER A 82 14.52 -9.28 -2.83
C SER A 82 13.38 -9.67 -3.78
N ASN A 83 13.72 -10.17 -4.97
CA ASN A 83 12.75 -10.62 -5.95
C ASN A 83 12.45 -12.11 -5.73
N VAL A 84 11.18 -12.45 -5.53
CA VAL A 84 10.68 -13.81 -5.38
C VAL A 84 10.19 -14.30 -6.74
N THR A 85 10.77 -15.40 -7.21
CA THR A 85 10.25 -16.17 -8.34
C THR A 85 9.46 -17.35 -7.79
N THR A 86 8.14 -17.33 -7.95
CA THR A 86 7.23 -18.39 -7.54
C THR A 86 7.33 -19.59 -8.49
N VAL A 87 7.49 -20.78 -7.93
CA VAL A 87 7.63 -22.05 -8.67
C VAL A 87 6.49 -23.01 -8.31
N ALA A 88 6.11 -23.07 -7.03
CA ALA A 88 5.08 -23.98 -6.56
C ALA A 88 3.71 -23.62 -7.14
N GLU A 89 2.93 -24.65 -7.41
CA GLU A 89 1.49 -24.58 -7.59
C GLU A 89 0.81 -24.42 -6.23
N ASN A 90 1.18 -25.26 -5.26
CA ASN A 90 0.57 -25.29 -3.94
C ASN A 90 1.63 -25.36 -2.82
N VAL A 91 1.42 -24.57 -1.75
CA VAL A 91 2.16 -24.70 -0.49
C VAL A 91 1.16 -24.81 0.65
N THR A 92 1.18 -25.94 1.37
CA THR A 92 0.27 -26.21 2.49
C THR A 92 1.07 -26.37 3.79
N ILE A 93 0.65 -25.70 4.84
CA ILE A 93 1.20 -25.82 6.19
C ILE A 93 0.21 -26.59 7.05
N GLU A 94 0.61 -27.80 7.44
CA GLU A 94 -0.22 -28.86 8.04
C GLU A 94 0.33 -29.31 9.40
N ASN A 95 1.16 -28.48 10.01
CA ASN A 95 1.68 -28.75 11.34
C ASN A 95 0.60 -28.47 12.40
N ASP A 96 0.98 -28.59 13.67
CA ASP A 96 0.10 -28.20 14.77
C ASP A 96 0.90 -27.55 15.92
N SER A 97 0.19 -27.16 16.98
CA SER A 97 0.78 -26.55 18.18
C SER A 97 1.78 -27.44 18.93
N SER A 98 1.82 -28.76 18.67
CA SER A 98 2.83 -29.67 19.25
C SER A 98 4.18 -29.58 18.54
N GLN A 99 4.20 -29.11 17.29
CA GLN A 99 5.37 -28.95 16.43
C GLN A 99 5.29 -27.62 15.69
N ILE A 100 5.60 -26.54 16.39
CA ILE A 100 5.56 -25.17 15.83
C ILE A 100 6.73 -24.97 14.85
N LEU A 101 6.43 -24.44 13.66
CA LEU A 101 7.43 -24.00 12.69
C LEU A 101 8.09 -22.70 13.17
N ARG A 102 9.40 -22.74 13.40
CA ARG A 102 10.18 -21.63 13.96
C ARG A 102 11.29 -21.19 13.02
N THR A 103 11.28 -19.92 12.66
CA THR A 103 12.29 -19.25 11.83
C THR A 103 12.18 -17.76 12.04
N THR A 104 13.24 -16.96 11.98
CA THR A 104 13.10 -15.50 12.21
C THR A 104 12.35 -14.79 11.09
N GLU A 105 12.33 -15.38 9.90
CA GLU A 105 11.52 -14.96 8.77
C GLU A 105 11.02 -16.20 8.01
N PHE A 106 9.72 -16.22 7.71
CA PHE A 106 9.07 -17.27 6.93
C PHE A 106 8.41 -16.65 5.70
N ILE A 107 8.62 -17.24 4.53
CA ILE A 107 7.96 -16.84 3.28
C ILE A 107 7.41 -18.10 2.61
N ALA A 108 6.13 -18.11 2.26
CA ALA A 108 5.52 -19.13 1.42
C ALA A 108 4.92 -18.45 0.19
N THR A 109 5.16 -19.01 -0.99
CA THR A 109 4.56 -18.50 -2.23
C THR A 109 4.13 -19.64 -3.14
N ALA A 110 3.02 -19.44 -3.86
CA ALA A 110 2.50 -20.42 -4.80
C ALA A 110 1.67 -19.72 -5.89
N ASN A 111 1.58 -20.32 -7.07
CA ASN A 111 0.80 -19.80 -8.19
C ASN A 111 -0.70 -20.06 -7.99
N GLN A 112 -1.10 -21.22 -7.45
CA GLN A 112 -2.51 -21.55 -7.20
C GLN A 112 -2.91 -21.19 -5.78
N GLN A 113 -2.32 -21.82 -4.76
CA GLN A 113 -2.70 -21.53 -3.37
C GLN A 113 -1.57 -21.67 -2.35
N VAL A 114 -1.60 -20.80 -1.34
CA VAL A 114 -0.89 -20.97 -0.07
C VAL A 114 -1.95 -21.21 1.00
N VAL A 115 -1.83 -22.33 1.72
CA VAL A 115 -2.81 -22.72 2.75
C VAL A 115 -2.10 -22.92 4.08
N VAL A 116 -2.61 -22.28 5.13
CA VAL A 116 -2.27 -22.54 6.53
C VAL A 116 -3.48 -23.25 7.12
N GLN A 117 -3.37 -24.56 7.36
CA GLN A 117 -4.49 -25.39 7.78
C GLN A 117 -4.92 -25.11 9.22
N GLU A 118 -6.12 -25.57 9.57
CA GLU A 118 -6.64 -25.56 10.93
C GLU A 118 -5.59 -26.11 11.92
N ASN A 119 -5.40 -25.39 13.02
CA ASN A 119 -4.41 -25.68 14.08
C ASN A 119 -2.93 -25.53 13.70
N ALA A 120 -2.59 -25.23 12.43
CA ALA A 120 -1.22 -24.97 12.04
C ALA A 120 -0.62 -23.77 12.78
N SER A 121 0.68 -23.82 13.05
CA SER A 121 1.35 -22.83 13.90
C SER A 121 2.71 -22.42 13.35
N ILE A 122 2.85 -21.12 13.07
CA ILE A 122 4.11 -20.51 12.64
C ILE A 122 4.47 -19.41 13.63
N ASP A 123 5.68 -19.48 14.16
CA ASP A 123 6.19 -18.50 15.12
C ASP A 123 7.54 -17.98 14.65
N THR A 124 7.57 -16.69 14.28
CA THR A 124 8.81 -16.03 13.87
C THR A 124 9.59 -15.38 15.01
N GLY A 125 9.06 -15.44 16.23
CA GLY A 125 9.63 -14.88 17.44
C GLY A 125 9.10 -13.48 17.74
N VAL A 126 9.72 -12.83 18.72
CA VAL A 126 9.35 -11.49 19.20
C VAL A 126 10.00 -10.38 18.38
N THR A 127 9.50 -9.15 18.50
CA THR A 127 10.05 -7.96 17.84
C THR A 127 11.56 -7.80 18.01
N SER A 128 12.28 -7.64 16.90
CA SER A 128 13.66 -7.18 16.92
C SER A 128 13.72 -5.72 17.40
N VAL A 129 14.65 -5.44 18.33
CA VAL A 129 14.93 -4.07 18.83
C VAL A 129 15.49 -3.16 17.72
N LYS A 130 16.07 -3.76 16.67
CA LYS A 130 16.60 -3.07 15.50
C LYS A 130 16.17 -3.84 14.25
N PRO A 131 14.92 -3.66 13.80
CA PRO A 131 14.49 -4.33 12.59
C PRO A 131 15.28 -3.81 11.40
N GLY A 132 15.65 -4.72 10.48
CA GLY A 132 16.08 -4.33 9.14
C GLY A 132 14.90 -3.87 8.30
N ASP A 133 15.16 -3.16 7.21
CA ASP A 133 14.15 -2.90 6.19
C ASP A 133 14.38 -3.86 5.02
N LYS A 134 13.32 -4.54 4.57
CA LYS A 134 13.38 -5.49 3.45
C LYS A 134 12.31 -5.14 2.42
N ILE A 135 12.74 -4.91 1.18
CA ILE A 135 11.82 -4.77 0.05
C ILE A 135 11.69 -6.13 -0.62
N LEU A 136 10.46 -6.65 -0.65
CA LEU A 136 10.11 -7.91 -1.29
C LEU A 136 9.26 -7.63 -2.52
N LYS A 137 9.58 -8.28 -3.64
CA LYS A 137 8.78 -8.20 -4.88
C LYS A 137 8.42 -9.58 -5.40
N ALA A 138 7.22 -9.72 -5.92
CA ALA A 138 6.79 -10.87 -6.70
C ALA A 138 6.23 -10.40 -8.05
N SER A 139 5.97 -11.34 -8.96
CA SER A 139 5.34 -11.06 -10.25
C SER A 139 4.37 -12.15 -10.67
N GLY A 140 3.36 -11.78 -11.46
CA GLY A 140 2.34 -12.69 -11.97
C GLY A 140 1.26 -13.03 -10.93
N GLU A 141 0.26 -13.82 -11.36
CA GLU A 141 -0.76 -14.35 -10.45
C GLU A 141 -0.14 -15.27 -9.40
N GLY A 142 -0.64 -15.20 -8.17
CA GLY A 142 -0.19 -16.07 -7.09
C GLY A 142 -0.57 -15.56 -5.71
N ALA A 143 -0.18 -16.34 -4.71
CA ALA A 143 -0.29 -16.03 -3.31
C ALA A 143 1.10 -15.93 -2.68
N LEU A 144 1.21 -15.08 -1.66
CA LEU A 144 2.40 -14.92 -0.83
C LEU A 144 1.99 -14.65 0.61
N LEU A 145 2.53 -15.47 1.52
CA LEU A 145 2.53 -15.24 2.95
C LEU A 145 3.97 -14.95 3.37
N ALA A 146 4.22 -13.81 4.01
CA ALA A 146 5.51 -13.56 4.67
C ALA A 146 5.29 -13.11 6.11
N LEU A 147 6.09 -13.64 7.03
CA LEU A 147 6.10 -13.32 8.45
C LEU A 147 7.54 -13.04 8.86
N SER A 148 7.77 -11.98 9.63
CA SER A 148 9.14 -11.62 10.05
C SER A 148 9.16 -10.97 11.42
N SER A 149 10.14 -11.41 12.22
CA SER A 149 10.55 -10.77 13.47
C SER A 149 11.92 -10.11 13.37
N LYS A 150 12.50 -10.10 12.16
CA LYS A 150 13.78 -9.44 11.88
C LYS A 150 13.62 -8.17 11.06
N ASN A 151 12.70 -8.18 10.09
CA ASN A 151 12.60 -7.13 9.10
C ASN A 151 11.21 -6.49 9.09
N ASN A 152 11.16 -5.19 8.79
CA ASN A 152 9.96 -4.53 8.29
C ASN A 152 9.89 -4.81 6.78
N ILE A 153 8.94 -5.65 6.37
CA ILE A 153 8.80 -6.02 4.96
C ILE A 153 7.88 -5.02 4.26
N THR A 154 8.42 -4.35 3.24
CA THR A 154 7.62 -3.63 2.22
C THR A 154 7.42 -4.55 1.02
N TYR A 155 6.19 -4.72 0.57
CA TYR A 155 5.85 -5.68 -0.49
C TYR A 155 5.08 -5.07 -1.66
N SER A 156 5.39 -5.54 -2.87
CA SER A 156 4.66 -5.23 -4.10
C SER A 156 4.67 -6.42 -5.07
N ARG A 157 3.64 -6.52 -5.91
CA ARG A 157 3.53 -7.56 -6.94
C ARG A 157 3.25 -6.93 -8.30
N ALA A 158 4.10 -7.18 -9.28
CA ALA A 158 3.80 -6.77 -10.65
C ALA A 158 2.86 -7.78 -11.33
N GLY A 159 1.92 -7.32 -12.17
CA GLY A 159 1.09 -8.20 -12.98
C GLY A 159 -0.04 -8.92 -12.24
N GLY A 160 -0.51 -8.37 -11.11
CA GLY A 160 -1.83 -8.70 -10.59
C GLY A 160 -2.93 -8.13 -11.49
N SER A 161 -4.16 -8.66 -11.41
CA SER A 161 -5.28 -8.19 -12.22
C SER A 161 -6.62 -8.42 -11.52
N SER A 162 -7.58 -7.55 -11.77
CA SER A 162 -8.97 -7.72 -11.33
C SER A 162 -9.62 -9.00 -11.86
N THR A 163 -9.09 -9.57 -12.95
CA THR A 163 -9.56 -10.83 -13.55
C THR A 163 -8.69 -12.03 -13.22
N ALA A 164 -7.85 -11.95 -12.19
CA ALA A 164 -6.96 -13.04 -11.82
C ALA A 164 -7.74 -14.35 -11.57
N THR A 165 -7.23 -15.45 -12.11
CA THR A 165 -7.87 -16.77 -12.01
C THR A 165 -7.19 -17.69 -11.00
N GLN A 166 -5.99 -17.32 -10.56
CA GLN A 166 -5.16 -18.05 -9.61
C GLN A 166 -4.66 -17.13 -8.48
N GLY A 167 -4.06 -17.75 -7.46
CA GLY A 167 -3.52 -17.07 -6.29
C GLY A 167 -4.57 -16.93 -5.20
N GLU A 168 -4.67 -17.96 -4.37
CA GLU A 168 -5.49 -17.98 -3.17
C GLU A 168 -4.59 -18.09 -1.93
N LEU A 169 -4.81 -17.22 -0.94
CA LEU A 169 -4.23 -17.37 0.39
C LEU A 169 -5.33 -17.76 1.35
N ILE A 170 -5.23 -18.92 1.96
CA ILE A 170 -6.20 -19.45 2.90
C ILE A 170 -5.51 -19.64 4.25
N VAL A 171 -5.96 -18.91 5.26
CA VAL A 171 -5.51 -19.06 6.64
C VAL A 171 -6.73 -19.53 7.44
N GLU A 172 -6.81 -20.84 7.66
CA GLU A 172 -8.00 -21.47 8.24
C GLU A 172 -8.16 -21.12 9.72
N SER A 173 -9.42 -21.17 10.19
CA SER A 173 -9.76 -20.99 11.60
C SER A 173 -8.91 -21.89 12.50
N GLY A 174 -8.57 -21.43 13.70
CA GLY A 174 -7.74 -22.18 14.64
C GLY A 174 -6.24 -22.20 14.35
N SER A 175 -5.80 -21.77 13.15
CA SER A 175 -4.37 -21.56 12.88
C SER A 175 -3.82 -20.34 13.62
N THR A 176 -2.50 -20.34 13.86
CA THR A 176 -1.79 -19.29 14.59
C THR A 176 -0.54 -18.84 13.84
N LEU A 177 -0.52 -17.56 13.46
CA LEU A 177 0.60 -16.91 12.79
C LEU A 177 1.16 -15.83 13.70
N GLN A 178 2.40 -15.97 14.16
CA GLN A 178 3.07 -14.99 15.02
C GLN A 178 4.25 -14.32 14.30
N ALA A 179 4.22 -12.99 14.28
CA ALA A 179 5.32 -12.17 13.79
C ALA A 179 5.61 -10.97 14.70
N GLY A 180 6.91 -10.69 14.87
CA GLY A 180 7.40 -9.65 15.77
C GLY A 180 7.43 -8.27 15.16
N ASN A 181 7.66 -8.15 13.85
CA ASN A 181 7.86 -6.87 13.18
C ASN A 181 6.95 -6.66 11.97
N SER A 182 6.76 -7.68 11.13
CA SER A 182 5.96 -7.51 9.93
C SER A 182 5.28 -8.76 9.41
N ALA A 183 4.19 -8.54 8.68
CA ALA A 183 3.47 -9.57 7.94
C ALA A 183 3.06 -9.07 6.55
N VAL A 184 3.09 -9.97 5.58
CA VAL A 184 2.52 -9.79 4.24
C VAL A 184 1.55 -10.94 4.00
N LEU A 185 0.29 -10.61 3.73
CA LEU A 185 -0.74 -11.56 3.32
C LEU A 185 -1.27 -11.07 1.98
N ASP A 186 -0.86 -11.72 0.89
CA ASP A 186 -1.13 -11.28 -0.47
C ASP A 186 -1.66 -12.41 -1.33
N ALA A 187 -2.73 -12.16 -2.09
CA ALA A 187 -3.19 -13.07 -3.12
C ALA A 187 -3.92 -12.34 -4.26
N THR A 188 -3.68 -12.74 -5.51
CA THR A 188 -4.25 -12.07 -6.68
C THR A 188 -5.71 -12.37 -6.92
N LYS A 189 -6.20 -13.55 -6.54
CA LYS A 189 -7.62 -13.95 -6.69
C LYS A 189 -8.41 -13.77 -5.40
N ASN A 190 -7.98 -14.40 -4.31
CA ASN A 190 -8.73 -14.31 -3.05
C ASN A 190 -7.85 -14.51 -1.81
N VAL A 191 -8.16 -13.78 -0.74
CA VAL A 191 -7.61 -14.03 0.60
C VAL A 191 -8.76 -14.43 1.51
N ASN A 192 -8.67 -15.62 2.11
CA ASN A 192 -9.51 -16.02 3.23
C ASN A 192 -8.67 -16.02 4.52
N LEU A 193 -9.05 -15.21 5.50
CA LEU A 193 -8.31 -14.99 6.73
C LEU A 193 -9.21 -15.26 7.95
N ASP A 194 -9.31 -16.53 8.33
CA ASP A 194 -10.10 -17.00 9.47
C ASP A 194 -9.22 -17.34 10.69
N GLY A 195 -7.93 -17.58 10.49
CA GLY A 195 -6.95 -17.85 11.55
C GLY A 195 -6.42 -16.60 12.25
N ALA A 196 -5.74 -16.82 13.38
CA ALA A 196 -5.20 -15.74 14.20
C ALA A 196 -3.84 -15.27 13.69
N VAL A 197 -3.73 -13.96 13.38
CA VAL A 197 -2.46 -13.30 13.07
C VAL A 197 -2.11 -12.37 14.23
N THR A 198 -1.06 -12.72 14.98
CA THR A 198 -0.60 -11.94 16.13
C THR A 198 0.67 -11.19 15.78
N LEU A 199 0.60 -9.87 15.91
CA LEU A 199 1.71 -8.95 15.69
C LEU A 199 2.00 -8.16 16.97
N SER A 200 3.23 -7.66 17.08
CA SER A 200 3.58 -6.77 18.18
C SER A 200 3.23 -5.31 17.85
N ASP A 201 3.05 -4.47 18.86
CA ASP A 201 2.81 -3.05 18.65
C ASP A 201 3.94 -2.39 17.85
N GLY A 202 3.58 -1.48 16.95
CA GLY A 202 4.50 -0.82 16.03
C GLY A 202 4.87 -1.66 14.79
N SER A 203 4.23 -2.80 14.57
CA SER A 203 4.48 -3.65 13.38
C SER A 203 4.01 -3.01 12.07
N THR A 204 4.52 -3.55 10.95
CA THR A 204 4.14 -3.16 9.59
C THR A 204 3.42 -4.30 8.88
N VAL A 205 2.27 -4.04 8.26
CA VAL A 205 1.47 -5.06 7.56
C VAL A 205 1.21 -4.66 6.12
N THR A 206 1.33 -5.62 5.20
CA THR A 206 0.77 -5.51 3.84
C THR A 206 -0.36 -6.54 3.68
N LEU A 207 -1.55 -6.07 3.35
CA LEU A 207 -2.69 -6.89 2.95
C LEU A 207 -2.93 -6.69 1.45
N GLY A 208 -2.79 -7.75 0.68
CA GLY A 208 -2.95 -7.76 -0.77
C GLY A 208 -4.10 -8.67 -1.20
N ALA A 209 -5.03 -8.15 -1.99
CA ALA A 209 -6.18 -8.91 -2.47
C ALA A 209 -6.67 -8.41 -3.82
N ASN A 210 -7.44 -9.22 -4.53
CA ASN A 210 -8.10 -8.79 -5.77
C ASN A 210 -8.92 -7.51 -5.55
N ARG A 211 -9.69 -7.48 -4.46
CA ARG A 211 -10.54 -6.37 -4.02
C ARG A 211 -10.45 -6.28 -2.49
N ILE A 212 -10.40 -5.07 -1.95
CA ILE A 212 -10.37 -4.82 -0.50
C ILE A 212 -11.66 -4.13 -0.10
N LEU A 213 -12.35 -4.68 0.89
CA LEU A 213 -13.68 -4.27 1.31
C LEU A 213 -13.61 -3.75 2.75
N ILE A 214 -14.17 -2.58 3.03
CA ILE A 214 -14.13 -1.96 4.35
C ILE A 214 -15.55 -1.56 4.76
N GLY A 215 -15.99 -1.95 5.96
CA GLY A 215 -17.28 -1.54 6.53
C GLY A 215 -18.36 -2.62 6.47
N ASP A 216 -19.61 -2.20 6.29
CA ASP A 216 -20.80 -3.06 6.32
C ASP A 216 -21.07 -3.67 4.93
N VAL A 217 -20.26 -4.66 4.58
CA VAL A 217 -20.23 -5.28 3.25
C VAL A 217 -21.46 -6.20 3.03
N PRO A 218 -22.20 -6.06 1.92
CA PRO A 218 -23.25 -7.00 1.54
C PRO A 218 -22.74 -8.44 1.42
N GLN A 219 -23.64 -9.40 1.63
CA GLN A 219 -23.32 -10.81 1.41
C GLN A 219 -22.92 -11.04 -0.06
N ASN A 220 -21.97 -11.96 -0.28
CA ASN A 220 -21.48 -12.38 -1.60
C ASN A 220 -20.65 -11.35 -2.39
N ILE A 221 -20.19 -10.26 -1.76
CA ILE A 221 -19.14 -9.44 -2.36
C ILE A 221 -17.79 -10.12 -2.12
N ALA A 222 -17.17 -10.60 -3.20
CA ALA A 222 -15.84 -11.21 -3.13
C ALA A 222 -14.77 -10.14 -2.87
N GLY A 223 -13.82 -10.47 -2.00
CA GLY A 223 -12.71 -9.60 -1.61
C GLY A 223 -12.31 -9.81 -0.16
N LEU A 224 -11.17 -9.24 0.22
CA LEU A 224 -10.71 -9.26 1.60
C LEU A 224 -11.47 -8.21 2.41
N ASN A 225 -12.27 -8.66 3.38
CA ASN A 225 -12.97 -7.77 4.30
C ASN A 225 -12.02 -7.31 5.42
N VAL A 226 -11.72 -6.02 5.45
CA VAL A 226 -10.93 -5.35 6.48
C VAL A 226 -11.86 -4.43 7.27
N ASN A 227 -12.28 -4.89 8.45
CA ASN A 227 -13.11 -4.12 9.38
C ASN A 227 -12.34 -3.74 10.65
N ALA A 228 -12.94 -2.90 11.50
CA ALA A 228 -12.31 -2.42 12.73
C ALA A 228 -11.88 -3.55 13.68
N ALA A 229 -12.63 -4.66 13.75
CA ALA A 229 -12.27 -5.81 14.57
C ALA A 229 -11.05 -6.55 14.00
N SER A 230 -10.99 -6.76 12.68
CA SER A 230 -9.83 -7.36 12.02
C SER A 230 -8.57 -6.50 12.18
N LEU A 231 -8.68 -5.17 12.10
CA LEU A 231 -7.55 -4.28 12.31
C LEU A 231 -7.10 -4.27 13.77
N ALA A 232 -8.04 -4.25 14.71
CA ALA A 232 -7.73 -4.34 16.14
C ALA A 232 -7.04 -5.67 16.49
N ALA A 233 -7.39 -6.76 15.81
CA ALA A 233 -6.75 -8.06 15.98
C ALA A 233 -5.28 -8.06 15.51
N LEU A 234 -4.90 -7.17 14.59
CA LEU A 234 -3.51 -7.00 14.13
C LEU A 234 -2.65 -6.12 15.08
N GLY A 235 -3.21 -5.60 16.18
CA GLY A 235 -2.50 -4.78 17.17
C GLY A 235 -2.36 -3.30 16.78
N GLN A 236 -1.53 -2.53 17.50
CA GLN A 236 -1.29 -1.12 17.20
C GLN A 236 -0.23 -0.97 16.09
N LEU A 237 -0.66 -1.06 14.85
CA LEU A 237 0.24 -0.98 13.68
C LEU A 237 0.89 0.40 13.54
N LYS A 238 2.17 0.40 13.17
CA LYS A 238 2.87 1.61 12.71
C LYS A 238 2.53 1.89 11.24
N SER A 239 2.46 0.85 10.41
CA SER A 239 2.15 1.00 8.99
C SER A 239 1.25 -0.12 8.48
N LEU A 240 0.30 0.25 7.62
CA LEU A 240 -0.58 -0.67 6.92
C LEU A 240 -0.60 -0.31 5.43
N ALA A 241 -0.27 -1.26 4.57
CA ALA A 241 -0.46 -1.15 3.13
C ALA A 241 -1.62 -2.06 2.70
N LEU A 242 -2.60 -1.47 2.00
CA LEU A 242 -3.71 -2.16 1.35
C LEU A 242 -3.43 -2.20 -0.15
N ASN A 243 -2.92 -3.31 -0.65
CA ASN A 243 -2.63 -3.55 -2.07
C ASN A 243 -3.85 -4.22 -2.74
N SER A 244 -4.69 -3.43 -3.39
CA SER A 244 -5.78 -3.94 -4.21
C SER A 244 -5.37 -4.06 -5.67
N TYR A 245 -5.65 -5.21 -6.28
CA TYR A 245 -5.52 -5.41 -7.74
C TYR A 245 -6.74 -4.88 -8.52
N SER A 246 -7.69 -4.25 -7.82
CA SER A 246 -8.82 -3.49 -8.37
C SER A 246 -9.09 -2.26 -7.50
N ASN A 247 -10.20 -2.22 -6.76
CA ASN A 247 -10.63 -1.11 -5.92
C ASN A 247 -10.36 -1.39 -4.43
N ILE A 248 -10.32 -0.30 -3.67
CA ILE A 248 -10.56 -0.31 -2.23
C ILE A 248 -11.95 0.26 -2.02
N ASP A 249 -12.88 -0.57 -1.55
CA ASP A 249 -14.29 -0.27 -1.49
C ASP A 249 -14.75 -0.07 -0.04
N THR A 250 -15.49 1.00 0.21
CA THR A 250 -16.11 1.25 1.52
C THR A 250 -17.62 1.03 1.42
N PHE A 251 -18.20 0.31 2.37
CA PHE A 251 -19.65 0.05 2.43
C PHE A 251 -20.27 0.68 3.67
N GLY A 252 -21.26 1.55 3.45
CA GLY A 252 -21.87 2.35 4.51
C GLY A 252 -20.92 3.39 5.10
N ALA A 253 -21.20 3.81 6.34
CA ALA A 253 -20.31 4.69 7.10
C ALA A 253 -19.14 3.89 7.68
N VAL A 254 -17.93 4.39 7.47
CA VAL A 254 -16.69 3.73 7.91
C VAL A 254 -15.89 4.64 8.83
N ASN A 255 -15.29 4.09 9.88
CA ASN A 255 -14.22 4.73 10.64
C ASN A 255 -12.98 3.83 10.57
N PHE A 256 -11.93 4.29 9.89
CA PHE A 256 -10.77 3.47 9.58
C PHE A 256 -9.45 4.17 9.92
N GLY A 257 -8.53 3.44 10.55
CA GLY A 257 -7.21 3.95 10.94
C GLY A 257 -7.19 4.79 12.23
N ASN A 258 -6.02 5.37 12.53
CA ASN A 258 -5.77 6.24 13.68
C ASN A 258 -4.61 7.21 13.39
N SER A 259 -4.40 8.24 14.21
CA SER A 259 -3.40 9.30 13.97
C SER A 259 -1.94 8.87 14.10
N GLY A 260 -1.66 7.65 14.57
CA GLY A 260 -0.32 7.07 14.63
C GLY A 260 0.03 6.15 13.45
N LEU A 261 -0.93 5.87 12.56
CA LEU A 261 -0.81 4.90 11.48
C LEU A 261 -0.32 5.54 10.18
N ASP A 262 0.73 5.00 9.56
CA ASP A 262 1.06 5.27 8.16
C ASP A 262 0.28 4.31 7.24
N LEU A 263 -0.80 4.83 6.66
CA LEU A 263 -1.72 4.09 5.80
C LEU A 263 -1.39 4.29 4.33
N THR A 264 -1.15 3.20 3.61
CA THR A 264 -1.00 3.18 2.15
C THR A 264 -2.21 2.49 1.53
N LEU A 265 -2.92 3.21 0.66
CA LEU A 265 -3.99 2.72 -0.18
C LEU A 265 -3.44 2.59 -1.60
N ASN A 266 -3.21 1.36 -2.04
CA ASN A 266 -2.56 1.07 -3.30
C ASN A 266 -3.49 0.26 -4.20
N GLY A 267 -4.11 0.91 -5.17
CA GLY A 267 -5.07 0.30 -6.10
C GLY A 267 -5.70 1.37 -6.98
N ALA A 268 -6.69 0.98 -7.79
CA ALA A 268 -7.29 1.88 -8.77
C ALA A 268 -8.02 3.07 -8.15
N GLY A 269 -8.44 2.95 -6.90
CA GLY A 269 -9.18 4.01 -6.24
C GLY A 269 -9.85 3.63 -4.93
N ILE A 270 -10.46 4.64 -4.32
CA ILE A 270 -11.37 4.51 -3.17
C ILE A 270 -12.80 4.68 -3.69
N VAL A 271 -13.64 3.66 -3.47
CA VAL A 271 -14.99 3.62 -4.04
C VAL A 271 -16.03 3.46 -2.94
N GLY A 272 -16.93 4.43 -2.83
CA GLY A 272 -18.01 4.44 -1.85
C GLY A 272 -19.26 3.72 -2.33
N HIS A 273 -19.68 2.70 -1.58
CA HIS A 273 -20.90 1.92 -1.76
C HIS A 273 -21.93 2.16 -0.65
N LEU A 274 -23.18 1.78 -0.94
CA LEU A 274 -24.22 1.63 0.07
C LEU A 274 -23.87 0.51 1.06
N SER A 275 -24.46 0.54 2.26
CA SER A 275 -24.28 -0.56 3.22
C SER A 275 -25.11 -1.79 2.83
N ALA A 276 -24.85 -2.94 3.48
CA ALA A 276 -25.49 -4.22 3.19
C ALA A 276 -27.03 -4.19 3.16
N SER A 277 -27.65 -3.28 3.93
CA SER A 277 -29.10 -3.18 4.08
C SER A 277 -29.70 -1.97 3.34
N GLU A 278 -28.90 -1.22 2.60
CA GLU A 278 -29.31 0.02 1.94
C GLU A 278 -29.64 -0.20 0.47
N VAL A 279 -30.73 0.43 0.01
CA VAL A 279 -31.13 0.46 -1.40
C VAL A 279 -31.49 1.91 -1.74
N GLY A 280 -30.67 2.54 -2.59
CA GLY A 280 -30.81 3.97 -2.92
C GLY A 280 -30.16 4.89 -1.89
N ALA A 281 -30.54 6.17 -1.88
CA ALA A 281 -29.91 7.17 -1.00
C ALA A 281 -30.03 6.76 0.49
N PRO A 282 -28.93 6.82 1.26
CA PRO A 282 -28.95 6.39 2.66
C PRO A 282 -29.82 7.31 3.52
N SER A 283 -30.48 6.75 4.53
CA SER A 283 -31.20 7.52 5.54
C SER A 283 -30.26 8.25 6.50
N ASP A 284 -29.08 7.69 6.74
CA ASP A 284 -27.99 8.29 7.52
C ASP A 284 -26.81 8.64 6.60
N ALA A 285 -26.60 9.94 6.39
CA ALA A 285 -25.51 10.46 5.58
C ALA A 285 -24.18 10.66 6.35
N THR A 286 -24.01 10.01 7.50
CA THR A 286 -22.75 10.02 8.26
C THR A 286 -21.57 9.71 7.34
N ALA A 287 -20.56 10.58 7.38
CA ALA A 287 -19.41 10.49 6.50
C ALA A 287 -18.52 9.28 6.84
N SER A 288 -17.97 8.64 5.82
CA SER A 288 -16.85 7.72 6.01
C SER A 288 -15.59 8.51 6.32
N THR A 289 -14.81 8.06 7.30
CA THR A 289 -13.66 8.77 7.84
C THR A 289 -12.43 7.87 7.89
N PHE A 290 -11.37 8.28 7.20
CA PHE A 290 -10.03 7.70 7.30
C PHE A 290 -9.15 8.61 8.15
N THR A 291 -8.48 8.04 9.15
CA THR A 291 -7.54 8.76 10.02
C THR A 291 -6.16 8.11 9.94
N ALA A 292 -5.11 8.89 9.72
CA ALA A 292 -3.73 8.41 9.60
C ALA A 292 -2.73 9.44 10.15
N ASN A 293 -1.49 9.04 10.41
CA ASN A 293 -0.37 9.98 10.43
C ASN A 293 -0.07 10.42 8.99
N THR A 294 0.21 9.45 8.12
CA THR A 294 0.37 9.65 6.67
C THR A 294 -0.65 8.78 5.94
N LEU A 295 -1.44 9.37 5.04
CA LEU A 295 -2.23 8.61 4.07
C LEU A 295 -1.58 8.74 2.69
N THR A 296 -1.14 7.63 2.11
CA THR A 296 -0.66 7.58 0.72
C THR A 296 -1.71 6.92 -0.16
N LEU A 297 -2.13 7.59 -1.23
CA LEU A 297 -2.95 7.01 -2.29
C LEU A 297 -2.09 6.86 -3.55
N LYS A 298 -2.00 5.65 -4.07
CA LYS A 298 -1.24 5.32 -5.28
C LYS A 298 -1.87 4.16 -6.04
N ASN A 299 -1.44 3.97 -7.27
CA ASN A 299 -1.75 2.80 -8.07
C ASN A 299 -0.47 2.36 -8.76
N ASN A 300 0.27 1.45 -8.12
CA ASN A 300 1.46 0.84 -8.71
C ASN A 300 1.33 -0.68 -8.88
N GLN A 301 0.09 -1.15 -8.85
CA GLN A 301 -0.33 -2.53 -9.10
C GLN A 301 -0.95 -2.66 -10.50
N ASP A 302 -0.91 -1.59 -11.30
CA ASP A 302 -1.62 -1.46 -12.57
C ASP A 302 -3.13 -1.77 -12.46
N ALA A 303 -3.73 -1.47 -11.30
CA ALA A 303 -5.11 -1.84 -11.03
C ALA A 303 -6.07 -1.04 -11.92
N VAL A 304 -7.10 -1.72 -12.41
CA VAL A 304 -8.16 -1.11 -13.23
C VAL A 304 -9.36 -0.79 -12.35
N LEU A 305 -9.84 0.46 -12.43
CA LEU A 305 -11.00 0.92 -11.66
C LEU A 305 -12.26 0.14 -12.07
N ILE A 306 -12.92 -0.46 -11.10
CA ILE A 306 -14.28 -0.99 -11.26
C ILE A 306 -15.26 0.11 -10.87
N ASN A 307 -16.14 0.48 -11.80
CA ASN A 307 -17.08 1.57 -11.54
C ASN A 307 -18.14 1.18 -10.49
N VAL A 308 -18.57 2.18 -9.73
CA VAL A 308 -19.64 2.04 -8.72
C VAL A 308 -21.01 2.02 -9.40
N ALA A 309 -21.84 1.04 -9.05
CA ALA A 309 -23.23 0.96 -9.49
C ALA A 309 -24.20 1.59 -8.47
N ASP A 310 -23.78 1.64 -7.21
CA ASP A 310 -24.56 1.95 -6.01
C ASP A 310 -23.81 2.97 -5.13
N ASN A 311 -23.77 4.23 -5.57
CA ASN A 311 -23.06 5.28 -4.83
C ASN A 311 -23.48 5.33 -3.36
N SER A 312 -22.50 5.42 -2.46
CA SER A 312 -22.71 5.55 -1.02
C SER A 312 -23.63 6.69 -0.61
N GLY A 313 -23.65 7.79 -1.38
CA GLY A 313 -24.42 8.99 -1.06
C GLY A 313 -23.86 9.80 0.13
N ARG A 314 -22.74 9.35 0.72
CA ARG A 314 -22.06 9.96 1.87
C ARG A 314 -20.85 10.78 1.44
N ALA A 315 -20.33 11.59 2.36
CA ALA A 315 -19.01 12.18 2.20
C ALA A 315 -17.89 11.21 2.59
N LEU A 316 -16.69 11.41 2.03
CA LEU A 316 -15.44 10.81 2.51
C LEU A 316 -14.59 11.91 3.17
N ASN A 317 -14.19 11.69 4.42
CA ASN A 317 -13.27 12.53 5.17
C ASN A 317 -11.93 11.82 5.32
N ILE A 318 -10.85 12.48 4.93
CA ILE A 318 -9.48 12.02 5.15
C ILE A 318 -8.82 13.00 6.12
N ASN A 319 -8.41 12.49 7.28
CA ASN A 319 -7.72 13.26 8.32
C ASN A 319 -6.31 12.69 8.51
N ALA A 320 -5.27 13.44 8.15
CA ALA A 320 -3.90 13.00 8.33
C ALA A 320 -2.93 14.16 8.53
N ASN A 321 -1.75 13.93 9.13
CA ASN A 321 -0.72 14.96 9.11
C ASN A 321 -0.25 15.20 7.66
N THR A 322 -0.06 14.12 6.90
CA THR A 322 0.27 14.19 5.47
C THR A 322 -0.68 13.36 4.63
N VAL A 323 -1.22 13.93 3.55
CA VAL A 323 -1.86 13.18 2.46
C VAL A 323 -0.94 13.22 1.25
N ARG A 324 -0.53 12.04 0.79
CA ARG A 324 0.39 11.86 -0.33
C ARG A 324 -0.34 11.23 -1.50
N PHE A 325 -0.33 11.88 -2.66
CA PHE A 325 -0.70 11.26 -3.93
C PHE A 325 0.57 10.85 -4.66
N GLU A 326 0.74 9.56 -4.93
CA GLU A 326 1.95 9.03 -5.52
C GLU A 326 1.62 8.32 -6.84
N GLY A 327 2.31 8.74 -7.90
CA GLY A 327 2.28 8.08 -9.19
C GLY A 327 3.44 7.10 -9.35
N GLU A 328 3.71 6.70 -10.59
CA GLU A 328 4.82 5.83 -10.90
C GLU A 328 6.07 6.60 -11.34
N VAL A 329 7.24 6.03 -11.07
CA VAL A 329 8.52 6.57 -11.54
C VAL A 329 8.61 6.50 -13.07
N ALA A 330 8.04 5.44 -13.65
CA ALA A 330 8.06 5.18 -15.09
C ALA A 330 6.66 4.72 -15.56
N PRO A 331 5.65 5.61 -15.50
CA PRO A 331 4.28 5.23 -15.82
C PRO A 331 4.14 4.88 -17.29
N VAL A 332 3.10 4.11 -17.61
CA VAL A 332 2.78 3.80 -18.99
C VAL A 332 1.97 4.93 -19.61
N THR A 333 2.43 5.41 -20.77
CA THR A 333 1.71 6.44 -21.53
C THR A 333 1.42 5.96 -22.96
N THR A 334 0.24 6.30 -23.46
CA THR A 334 -0.11 6.12 -24.87
C THR A 334 -0.36 7.49 -25.48
N ASN A 335 0.42 7.84 -26.50
CA ASN A 335 0.39 9.18 -27.14
C ASN A 335 0.56 10.34 -26.13
N GLY A 336 1.38 10.14 -25.09
CA GLY A 336 1.61 11.12 -24.04
C GLY A 336 0.48 11.27 -23.02
N VAL A 337 -0.56 10.42 -23.10
CA VAL A 337 -1.64 10.33 -22.11
C VAL A 337 -1.36 9.18 -21.16
N LEU A 338 -1.45 9.45 -19.86
CA LEU A 338 -1.30 8.45 -18.80
C LEU A 338 -2.37 7.36 -18.92
N LEU A 339 -1.99 6.09 -18.84
CA LEU A 339 -2.98 5.01 -18.83
C LEU A 339 -3.85 5.07 -17.58
N ALA A 340 -5.05 4.49 -17.64
CA ALA A 340 -5.96 4.44 -16.49
C ALA A 340 -5.39 3.59 -15.34
N THR A 341 -4.51 2.63 -15.65
CA THR A 341 -3.82 1.77 -14.69
C THR A 341 -2.76 2.50 -13.86
N ASP A 342 -2.29 3.66 -14.32
CA ASP A 342 -1.36 4.52 -13.59
C ASP A 342 -2.07 5.68 -12.85
N GLN A 343 -3.40 5.61 -12.77
CA GLN A 343 -4.24 6.62 -12.15
C GLN A 343 -4.91 6.07 -10.90
N THR A 344 -5.22 6.98 -9.99
CA THR A 344 -6.09 6.70 -8.84
C THR A 344 -7.39 7.48 -8.97
N THR A 345 -8.49 6.94 -8.46
CA THR A 345 -9.81 7.60 -8.49
C THR A 345 -10.49 7.55 -7.13
N VAL A 346 -11.13 8.64 -6.72
CA VAL A 346 -12.05 8.66 -5.58
C VAL A 346 -13.45 8.89 -6.13
N GLN A 347 -14.39 7.97 -5.88
CA GLN A 347 -15.77 8.07 -6.41
C GLN A 347 -16.80 7.40 -5.50
N GLY A 348 -18.09 7.56 -5.82
CA GLY A 348 -19.20 6.98 -5.05
C GLY A 348 -19.62 7.81 -3.83
N TYR A 349 -18.97 8.96 -3.63
CA TYR A 349 -19.26 9.90 -2.54
C TYR A 349 -19.93 11.17 -3.07
N THR A 350 -20.70 11.85 -2.22
CA THR A 350 -21.26 13.19 -2.52
C THR A 350 -20.21 14.28 -2.42
N GLN A 351 -19.24 14.12 -1.52
CA GLN A 351 -18.18 15.07 -1.23
C GLN A 351 -16.91 14.35 -0.77
N LEU A 352 -15.75 14.94 -1.07
CA LEU A 352 -14.46 14.55 -0.49
C LEU A 352 -13.91 15.71 0.33
N ASN A 353 -13.53 15.45 1.58
CA ASN A 353 -12.85 16.40 2.45
C ASN A 353 -11.48 15.84 2.84
N ILE A 354 -10.41 16.54 2.47
CA ILE A 354 -9.04 16.25 2.87
C ILE A 354 -8.62 17.29 3.90
N ASN A 355 -8.37 16.86 5.13
CA ASN A 355 -7.84 17.68 6.22
C ASN A 355 -6.42 17.22 6.52
N ALA A 356 -5.44 18.06 6.20
CA ALA A 356 -4.04 17.74 6.45
C ALA A 356 -3.18 18.93 6.86
N ASP A 357 -2.02 18.64 7.43
CA ASP A 357 -0.98 19.66 7.52
C ASP A 357 -0.36 19.87 6.15
N GLU A 358 -0.06 18.79 5.43
CA GLU A 358 0.49 18.84 4.08
C GLU A 358 -0.24 17.90 3.11
N VAL A 359 -0.50 18.40 1.91
CA VAL A 359 -0.81 17.59 0.73
C VAL A 359 0.40 17.57 -0.19
N ARG A 360 0.89 16.39 -0.51
CA ARG A 360 2.12 16.19 -1.29
C ARG A 360 1.85 15.30 -2.49
N THR A 361 2.38 15.68 -3.64
CA THR A 361 2.36 14.85 -4.85
C THR A 361 3.75 14.33 -5.17
N ALA A 362 3.84 13.12 -5.71
CA ALA A 362 5.11 12.47 -6.00
C ALA A 362 5.06 11.68 -7.31
N ASN A 363 6.24 11.51 -7.92
CA ASN A 363 6.42 10.79 -9.19
C ASN A 363 5.52 11.33 -10.31
N ILE A 364 5.28 10.54 -11.36
CA ILE A 364 4.45 10.92 -12.49
C ILE A 364 3.10 10.21 -12.36
N GLY A 365 1.99 10.95 -12.27
CA GLY A 365 0.68 10.33 -12.09
C GLY A 365 -0.49 11.30 -12.08
N GLN A 366 -1.69 10.75 -11.86
CA GLN A 366 -2.90 11.53 -11.71
C GLN A 366 -3.86 10.89 -10.69
N THR A 367 -4.50 11.73 -9.88
CA THR A 367 -5.63 11.36 -9.03
C THR A 367 -6.88 12.08 -9.50
N ASN A 368 -7.94 11.31 -9.80
CA ASN A 368 -9.25 11.80 -10.17
C ASN A 368 -10.16 11.86 -8.93
N LEU A 369 -10.67 13.03 -8.59
CA LEU A 369 -11.64 13.26 -7.51
C LEU A 369 -13.03 13.37 -8.14
N ASN A 370 -13.65 12.22 -8.39
CA ASN A 370 -14.94 12.09 -9.06
C ASN A 370 -16.10 12.26 -8.05
N VAL A 371 -16.18 13.46 -7.51
CA VAL A 371 -17.21 13.91 -6.57
C VAL A 371 -17.73 15.29 -7.00
N ALA A 372 -18.94 15.64 -6.58
CA ALA A 372 -19.51 16.96 -6.89
C ALA A 372 -18.68 18.10 -6.25
N GLN A 373 -18.12 17.85 -5.07
CA GLN A 373 -17.27 18.81 -4.38
C GLN A 373 -16.09 18.13 -3.69
N ALA A 374 -14.88 18.58 -4.01
CA ALA A 374 -13.66 18.22 -3.31
C ALA A 374 -13.14 19.44 -2.53
N ASN A 375 -12.89 19.25 -1.23
CA ASN A 375 -12.34 20.28 -0.35
C ASN A 375 -10.98 19.81 0.18
N ILE A 376 -9.95 20.64 0.03
CA ILE A 376 -8.60 20.40 0.55
C ILE A 376 -8.27 21.49 1.57
N ASN A 377 -8.35 21.14 2.85
CA ASN A 377 -7.88 21.98 3.95
C ASN A 377 -6.45 21.56 4.31
N ALA A 378 -5.46 22.31 3.83
CA ALA A 378 -4.05 21.97 3.98
C ALA A 378 -3.20 23.18 4.38
N GLY A 379 -2.16 22.95 5.18
CA GLY A 379 -1.18 23.97 5.50
C GLY A 379 -0.30 24.31 4.28
N ARG A 380 -0.03 23.29 3.46
CA ARG A 380 0.69 23.41 2.20
C ARG A 380 0.25 22.32 1.23
N ILE A 381 0.11 22.68 -0.06
CA ILE A 381 0.01 21.75 -1.18
C ILE A 381 1.30 21.85 -2.01
N THR A 382 1.99 20.74 -2.26
CA THR A 382 3.29 20.76 -2.94
C THR A 382 3.56 19.50 -3.79
N SER A 383 4.69 19.51 -4.49
CA SER A 383 5.19 18.40 -5.30
C SER A 383 6.64 18.07 -4.95
N GLU A 384 6.97 16.79 -4.99
CA GLU A 384 8.33 16.30 -4.78
C GLU A 384 9.27 16.60 -5.95
N THR A 385 10.56 16.48 -5.66
CA THR A 385 11.61 16.75 -6.66
C THR A 385 11.46 15.85 -7.87
N GLY A 386 11.37 16.46 -9.06
CA GLY A 386 11.17 15.73 -10.32
C GLY A 386 9.77 15.16 -10.56
N GLY A 387 8.83 15.32 -9.63
CA GLY A 387 7.45 14.86 -9.79
C GLY A 387 6.70 15.61 -10.90
N LYS A 388 5.75 14.93 -11.55
CA LYS A 388 4.80 15.51 -12.50
C LYS A 388 3.42 14.93 -12.25
N PHE A 389 2.61 15.63 -11.45
CA PHE A 389 1.38 15.05 -10.93
C PHE A 389 0.16 15.94 -11.16
N THR A 390 -0.97 15.30 -11.49
CA THR A 390 -2.26 15.97 -11.68
C THR A 390 -3.26 15.57 -10.61
N ILE A 391 -3.79 16.55 -9.87
CA ILE A 391 -4.98 16.40 -9.04
C ILE A 391 -6.16 16.95 -9.83
N LYS A 392 -7.13 16.11 -10.18
CA LYS A 392 -8.24 16.48 -11.06
C LYS A 392 -9.58 16.27 -10.38
N ALA A 393 -10.29 17.33 -10.03
CA ALA A 393 -11.67 17.25 -9.60
C ALA A 393 -12.62 17.24 -10.81
N SER A 394 -13.66 16.40 -10.75
CA SER A 394 -14.67 16.33 -11.81
C SER A 394 -15.54 17.59 -11.88
N ASP A 395 -15.80 18.23 -10.74
CA ASP A 395 -16.61 19.44 -10.66
C ASP A 395 -15.94 20.54 -9.81
N ALA A 396 -16.43 20.83 -8.60
CA ALA A 396 -15.87 21.90 -7.77
C ALA A 396 -14.65 21.44 -6.95
N LEU A 397 -13.57 22.22 -6.96
CA LEU A 397 -12.43 22.09 -6.05
C LEU A 397 -12.25 23.35 -5.22
N ASN A 398 -12.31 23.21 -3.90
CA ASN A 398 -11.97 24.27 -2.95
C ASN A 398 -10.71 23.90 -2.20
N THR A 399 -9.81 24.86 -2.01
CA THR A 399 -8.71 24.70 -1.05
C THR A 399 -8.78 25.78 0.03
N THR A 400 -8.44 25.42 1.26
CA THR A 400 -8.37 26.34 2.40
C THR A 400 -7.04 26.17 3.13
N GLN A 401 -6.53 27.26 3.68
CA GLN A 401 -5.32 27.26 4.48
C GLN A 401 -5.60 26.67 5.88
N ASN A 402 -4.99 25.53 6.20
CA ASN A 402 -4.90 25.05 7.57
C ASN A 402 -3.82 25.88 8.31
N THR A 403 -4.24 26.88 9.08
CA THR A 403 -3.33 27.77 9.81
C THR A 403 -2.75 27.15 11.08
N THR A 404 -3.26 25.99 11.51
CA THR A 404 -2.75 25.24 12.66
C THR A 404 -1.74 24.16 12.28
N ALA A 405 -1.47 23.99 10.98
CA ALA A 405 -0.57 22.97 10.47
C ALA A 405 0.88 23.12 10.97
N ALA A 406 1.48 22.03 11.41
CA ALA A 406 2.88 21.98 11.81
C ALA A 406 3.78 21.60 10.63
N LEU A 407 4.15 22.57 9.80
CA LEU A 407 4.94 22.32 8.59
C LEU A 407 6.45 22.33 8.83
N THR A 408 7.13 21.30 8.34
CA THR A 408 8.58 21.33 8.14
C THR A 408 8.94 22.21 6.92
N PRO A 409 10.16 22.77 6.85
CA PRO A 409 10.62 23.49 5.67
C PRO A 409 10.55 22.62 4.41
N ASN A 410 10.04 23.18 3.30
CA ASN A 410 10.02 22.46 2.04
C ASN A 410 11.41 22.48 1.39
N THR A 411 12.03 21.31 1.37
CA THR A 411 13.33 21.05 0.74
C THR A 411 13.22 20.50 -0.69
N GLN A 412 12.00 20.19 -1.16
CA GLN A 412 11.78 19.69 -2.51
C GLN A 412 11.77 20.84 -3.53
N PHE A 413 12.21 20.55 -4.76
CA PHE A 413 12.28 21.54 -5.84
C PHE A 413 12.10 20.91 -7.23
N GLY A 414 11.73 21.69 -8.24
CA GLY A 414 11.63 21.22 -9.62
C GLY A 414 10.42 20.33 -9.94
N GLY A 415 9.52 20.10 -8.98
CA GLY A 415 8.27 19.38 -9.20
C GLY A 415 7.27 20.17 -10.08
N GLN A 416 6.42 19.46 -10.81
CA GLN A 416 5.35 20.00 -11.64
C GLN A 416 4.00 19.55 -11.10
N LEU A 417 3.25 20.50 -10.52
CA LEU A 417 1.94 20.26 -9.94
C LEU A 417 0.86 20.83 -10.86
N PHE A 418 -0.05 19.97 -11.29
CA PHE A 418 -1.26 20.34 -12.02
C PHE A 418 -2.46 20.14 -11.11
N ILE A 419 -3.31 21.15 -11.02
CA ILE A 419 -4.60 21.08 -10.33
C ILE A 419 -5.65 21.48 -11.35
N GLU A 420 -6.62 20.60 -11.57
CA GLU A 420 -7.69 20.77 -12.54
C GLU A 420 -9.06 20.63 -11.86
N ALA A 421 -10.01 21.47 -12.24
CA ALA A 421 -11.40 21.38 -11.79
C ALA A 421 -12.36 22.00 -12.83
N ASN A 422 -13.65 21.78 -12.68
CA ASN A 422 -14.66 22.53 -13.45
C ASN A 422 -14.80 23.96 -12.92
N ASN A 423 -14.88 24.12 -11.60
CA ASN A 423 -14.84 25.39 -10.89
C ASN A 423 -13.81 25.31 -9.75
N MET A 424 -12.96 26.33 -9.60
CA MET A 424 -11.84 26.27 -8.67
C MET A 424 -11.77 27.51 -7.78
N ASN A 425 -11.76 27.29 -6.47
CA ASN A 425 -11.48 28.33 -5.47
C ASN A 425 -10.26 27.95 -4.63
N VAL A 426 -9.22 28.77 -4.67
CA VAL A 426 -7.96 28.55 -3.98
C VAL A 426 -7.79 29.56 -2.87
N ALA A 427 -7.81 29.11 -1.62
CA ALA A 427 -7.56 29.92 -0.42
C ALA A 427 -6.46 29.31 0.45
N SER A 428 -5.50 28.61 -0.17
CA SER A 428 -4.41 27.90 0.51
C SER A 428 -3.04 28.27 -0.06
N LYS A 429 -1.99 27.78 0.60
CA LYS A 429 -0.61 27.80 0.11
C LYS A 429 -0.33 26.63 -0.82
N ILE A 430 0.00 26.92 -2.08
CA ILE A 430 0.42 25.97 -3.11
C ILE A 430 1.82 26.34 -3.56
N GLU A 431 2.81 25.45 -3.40
CA GLU A 431 4.19 25.76 -3.77
C GLU A 431 4.90 24.62 -4.52
N ALA A 432 5.67 24.98 -5.55
CA ALA A 432 6.60 24.10 -6.25
C ALA A 432 7.91 24.86 -6.53
N ARG A 433 8.84 24.86 -5.55
CA ARG A 433 10.08 25.65 -5.60
C ARG A 433 10.90 25.32 -6.84
N SER A 434 11.34 26.32 -7.61
CA SER A 434 12.07 26.11 -8.88
C SER A 434 11.38 25.12 -9.83
N GLY A 435 10.06 24.98 -9.71
CA GLY A 435 9.23 23.98 -10.37
C GLY A 435 8.07 24.64 -11.13
N GLN A 436 6.93 23.96 -11.20
CA GLN A 436 5.76 24.49 -11.89
C GLN A 436 4.49 24.25 -11.09
N VAL A 437 3.62 25.27 -11.04
CA VAL A 437 2.24 25.13 -10.56
C VAL A 437 1.31 25.54 -11.69
N HIS A 438 0.41 24.64 -12.07
CA HIS A 438 -0.61 24.85 -13.10
C HIS A 438 -1.99 24.70 -12.48
N LEU A 439 -2.74 25.79 -12.40
CA LEU A 439 -4.12 25.81 -11.95
C LEU A 439 -5.02 26.01 -13.16
N LYS A 440 -5.86 25.01 -13.45
CA LYS A 440 -6.76 25.03 -14.61
C LYS A 440 -8.20 24.81 -14.18
N SER A 441 -9.07 25.74 -14.56
CA SER A 441 -10.50 25.62 -14.44
C SER A 441 -11.17 25.57 -15.82
N ASN A 442 -12.29 24.86 -15.94
CA ASN A 442 -13.15 24.98 -17.14
C ASN A 442 -13.94 26.30 -17.08
N THR A 443 -14.56 26.57 -15.93
CA THR A 443 -15.28 27.81 -15.62
C THR A 443 -14.38 28.73 -14.78
N ASP A 444 -14.83 29.27 -13.66
CA ASP A 444 -14.06 30.25 -12.91
C ASP A 444 -12.89 29.63 -12.14
N LEU A 445 -11.80 30.39 -12.08
CA LEU A 445 -10.66 30.17 -11.20
C LEU A 445 -10.53 31.40 -10.30
N VAL A 446 -10.71 31.21 -8.99
CA VAL A 446 -10.59 32.27 -8.00
C VAL A 446 -9.39 31.96 -7.09
N LEU A 447 -8.43 32.87 -7.03
CA LEU A 447 -7.48 32.94 -5.91
C LEU A 447 -8.08 33.88 -4.86
N ALA A 448 -8.54 33.30 -3.76
CA ALA A 448 -9.20 34.00 -2.67
C ALA A 448 -8.23 34.85 -1.84
N ASP A 449 -8.78 35.65 -0.94
CA ASP A 449 -8.00 36.47 0.00
C ASP A 449 -7.02 35.59 0.80
N GLY A 450 -5.75 35.98 0.83
CA GLY A 450 -4.68 35.24 1.50
C GLY A 450 -4.14 34.01 0.76
N ALA A 451 -4.62 33.69 -0.45
CA ALA A 451 -4.05 32.61 -1.25
C ALA A 451 -2.56 32.87 -1.57
N ASN A 452 -1.74 31.82 -1.56
CA ASN A 452 -0.32 31.92 -1.92
C ASN A 452 0.03 30.82 -2.93
N VAL A 453 0.27 31.19 -4.18
CA VAL A 453 0.68 30.26 -5.24
C VAL A 453 2.10 30.62 -5.67
N SER A 454 3.06 29.74 -5.43
CA SER A 454 4.47 30.10 -5.66
C SER A 454 5.30 29.04 -6.36
N ALA A 455 6.24 29.52 -7.18
CA ALA A 455 7.28 28.73 -7.82
C ALA A 455 8.68 29.32 -7.56
N ASN A 456 8.86 30.04 -6.45
CA ASN A 456 10.10 30.73 -6.07
C ASN A 456 11.37 29.88 -6.18
N SER A 457 12.51 30.55 -6.38
CA SER A 457 13.85 29.93 -6.42
C SER A 457 14.16 29.07 -5.19
N HIS A 458 14.93 28.01 -5.40
CA HIS A 458 15.49 27.19 -4.33
C HIS A 458 16.99 27.44 -4.16
N SER A 459 17.45 27.53 -2.91
CA SER A 459 18.87 27.72 -2.59
C SER A 459 19.49 26.39 -2.17
N LEU A 460 20.65 26.06 -2.72
CA LEU A 460 21.45 24.89 -2.37
C LEU A 460 22.78 25.33 -1.77
N ASP A 461 23.09 24.83 -0.59
CA ASP A 461 24.35 25.11 0.10
C ASP A 461 25.41 24.06 -0.24
N PHE A 462 26.55 24.51 -0.76
CA PHE A 462 27.72 23.71 -1.11
C PHE A 462 28.93 24.12 -0.27
N TYR A 463 29.16 23.45 0.86
CA TYR A 463 30.24 23.72 1.83
C TYR A 463 30.38 25.19 2.26
N THR A 464 30.98 26.05 1.43
CA THR A 464 31.15 27.49 1.66
C THR A 464 30.38 28.40 0.70
N THR A 465 29.62 27.85 -0.26
CA THR A 465 28.89 28.66 -1.26
C THR A 465 27.43 28.26 -1.36
N THR A 466 26.52 29.23 -1.31
CA THR A 466 25.12 29.04 -1.66
C THR A 466 24.92 29.32 -3.16
N LYS A 467 24.24 28.42 -3.86
CA LYS A 467 23.78 28.63 -5.25
C LYS A 467 22.26 28.67 -5.26
N HIS A 468 21.70 29.44 -6.18
CA HIS A 468 20.25 29.51 -6.38
C HIS A 468 19.90 28.84 -7.69
N LEU A 469 18.90 27.96 -7.64
CA LEU A 469 18.16 27.52 -8.82
C LEU A 469 17.25 28.65 -9.27
N ASP A 470 17.03 28.77 -10.57
CA ASP A 470 16.10 29.75 -11.11
C ASP A 470 14.69 29.53 -10.54
N ALA A 471 13.92 30.61 -10.44
CA ALA A 471 12.50 30.50 -10.13
C ALA A 471 11.78 29.71 -11.24
N GLY A 472 10.72 29.04 -10.83
CA GLY A 472 9.85 28.25 -11.67
C GLY A 472 8.74 29.06 -12.33
N LYS A 473 7.62 28.40 -12.63
CA LYS A 473 6.48 29.02 -13.32
C LYS A 473 5.15 28.73 -12.62
N VAL A 474 4.33 29.77 -12.46
CA VAL A 474 2.90 29.62 -12.13
C VAL A 474 2.07 29.91 -13.37
N THR A 475 1.11 29.03 -13.68
CA THR A 475 0.14 29.20 -14.77
C THR A 475 -1.27 29.14 -14.20
N LEU A 476 -2.07 30.16 -14.46
CA LEU A 476 -3.48 30.23 -14.09
C LEU A 476 -4.30 30.26 -15.37
N ASN A 477 -5.23 29.33 -15.53
CA ASN A 477 -6.04 29.22 -16.74
C ASN A 477 -7.51 28.96 -16.41
N SER A 478 -8.40 29.72 -17.04
CA SER A 478 -9.82 29.41 -17.15
C SER A 478 -10.16 29.20 -18.63
N THR A 479 -10.97 28.20 -18.95
CA THR A 479 -11.32 27.88 -20.35
C THR A 479 -12.44 28.77 -20.88
N THR A 480 -13.52 28.93 -20.11
CA THR A 480 -14.71 29.71 -20.49
C THR A 480 -15.12 30.75 -19.45
N GLY A 481 -14.47 30.79 -18.28
CA GLY A 481 -14.74 31.72 -17.19
C GLY A 481 -13.62 32.74 -16.98
N ASN A 482 -13.57 33.32 -15.78
CA ASN A 482 -12.57 34.30 -15.39
C ASN A 482 -11.46 33.67 -14.54
N VAL A 483 -10.28 34.27 -14.60
CA VAL A 483 -9.23 34.12 -13.59
C VAL A 483 -9.29 35.35 -12.69
N ASN A 484 -9.81 35.19 -11.47
CA ASN A 484 -9.93 36.25 -10.48
C ASN A 484 -8.86 36.08 -9.42
N VAL A 485 -8.03 37.11 -9.22
CA VAL A 485 -7.03 37.15 -8.16
C VAL A 485 -7.46 38.25 -7.18
N ASN A 486 -7.95 37.84 -6.01
CA ASN A 486 -8.48 38.76 -5.01
C ASN A 486 -7.36 39.54 -4.31
N THR A 487 -7.74 40.62 -3.62
CA THR A 487 -6.83 41.38 -2.75
C THR A 487 -6.11 40.45 -1.77
N ASN A 488 -4.82 40.70 -1.54
CA ASN A 488 -3.89 39.89 -0.73
C ASN A 488 -3.62 38.45 -1.19
N ALA A 489 -4.20 38.00 -2.32
CA ALA A 489 -3.68 36.81 -2.99
C ALA A 489 -2.29 37.10 -3.58
N THR A 490 -1.38 36.13 -3.52
CA THR A 490 0.00 36.26 -3.99
C THR A 490 0.34 35.19 -5.02
N VAL A 491 0.99 35.62 -6.10
CA VAL A 491 1.52 34.75 -7.15
C VAL A 491 2.99 35.13 -7.37
N THR A 492 3.93 34.24 -7.02
CA THR A 492 5.38 34.55 -6.98
C THR A 492 6.26 33.48 -7.57
#